data_AF-A0A9W8YAX9-F1
#
_entry.id   AF-A0A9W8YAX9-F1
#
_cell.length_a   1.000
_cell.length_b   1.000
_cell.length_c   1.000
_cell.angle_alpha   90.00
_cell.angle_beta   90.00
_cell.angle_gamma   90.00
#
_symmetry.space_group_name_H-M   'P 1'
#
loop_
_entity.id
_entity.type
_entity.pdbx_description
1 polymer ?
#
loop_
_entity_poly.entity_id
_entity_poly.type
_entity_poly.pdbx_seq_one_letter_code
_entity_poly.pdbx_strand_id
1 'polypeptide(L)'
;MRAVLRNAAAALLAQTAAAQLYPNQSPLNHTCQLQAPLLSCPSQDPSKVDSCCVETFGGLVLSTQFWDTYTGLETQGQLLPRDTWSLHGLWPDFCNGSYTQYCDLNRQYDPIPSPNTTNGLPNGTVVAPYAGPNIGTFLEPFGRYDLLEYMNAYWIGWLQDNAGFWGHEFSKHATCFSTFNAPCYGPRYRQHEDVVDFFETAIKYYKRFPTFKWLEEECITPSNSTTYTYSKLRDVLFKNHGGVPFLGCSGPRYNTTTAGQGSTDNGYTVLTEVWYYEYFTLTSQVSDTENITSLLRQYGVVLATHSMSDLLSLYTEDGVLMAPGFQPAVGTKALKSSYERIFSTVKLEIDFSIDEIVVMNEDWAFARTTATGTKHWLKKGTKEDHHNQEMFVCQKTESEWKIARYCFSSMKPLV
;
A
#
# COMPACT_ATOMS: atom_id res chain seq x y z
N MET A 1 -52.10 28.54 -38.80
CA MET A 1 -51.17 27.40 -38.88
C MET A 1 -49.76 27.92 -39.09
N ARG A 2 -48.90 27.88 -38.07
CA ARG A 2 -47.43 27.85 -38.20
C ARG A 2 -46.87 27.44 -36.84
N ALA A 3 -46.36 26.22 -36.79
CA ALA A 3 -45.81 25.58 -35.61
C ALA A 3 -44.50 26.26 -35.20
N VAL A 4 -44.34 26.48 -33.90
CA VAL A 4 -43.08 26.91 -33.30
C VAL A 4 -42.21 25.66 -33.12
N LEU A 5 -41.21 25.50 -33.99
CA LEU A 5 -40.15 24.51 -33.85
C LEU A 5 -39.27 24.90 -32.66
N ARG A 6 -39.33 24.13 -31.56
CA ARG A 6 -38.32 24.16 -30.51
C ARG A 6 -37.12 23.34 -30.98
N ASN A 7 -36.04 24.02 -31.34
CA ASN A 7 -34.73 23.38 -31.51
C ASN A 7 -34.20 23.04 -30.12
N ALA A 8 -34.34 21.78 -29.71
CA ALA A 8 -33.55 21.22 -28.62
C ALA A 8 -32.18 20.85 -29.19
N ALA A 9 -31.16 21.66 -28.87
CA ALA A 9 -29.78 21.26 -29.10
C ALA A 9 -29.45 20.14 -28.13
N ALA A 10 -29.41 18.90 -28.63
CA ALA A 10 -28.81 17.79 -27.91
C ALA A 10 -27.30 18.06 -27.85
N ALA A 11 -26.80 18.44 -26.67
CA ALA A 11 -25.37 18.41 -26.40
C ALA A 11 -24.94 16.94 -26.45
N LEU A 12 -24.37 16.50 -27.56
CA LEU A 12 -23.53 15.31 -27.57
C LEU A 12 -22.34 15.62 -26.66
N LEU A 13 -22.42 15.17 -25.41
CA LEU A 13 -21.22 14.91 -24.62
C LEU A 13 -20.44 13.87 -25.42
N ALA A 14 -19.39 14.33 -26.10
CA ALA A 14 -18.36 13.46 -26.61
C ALA A 14 -17.74 12.78 -25.37
N GLN A 15 -18.25 11.59 -25.02
CA GLN A 15 -17.48 10.64 -24.25
C GLN A 15 -16.28 10.31 -25.13
N THR A 16 -15.17 11.01 -24.90
CA THR A 16 -13.86 10.48 -25.23
C THR A 16 -13.82 9.14 -24.51
N ALA A 17 -13.86 8.04 -25.27
CA ALA A 17 -13.66 6.70 -24.74
C ALA A 17 -12.25 6.68 -24.13
N ALA A 18 -12.19 6.96 -22.85
CA ALA A 18 -10.98 6.99 -22.05
C ALA A 18 -10.68 5.54 -21.67
N ALA A 19 -9.45 5.09 -21.87
CA ALA A 19 -9.03 3.74 -21.52
C ALA A 19 -8.90 3.60 -20.00
N GLN A 20 -10.01 3.54 -19.27
CA GLN A 20 -10.02 2.96 -17.92
C GLN A 20 -9.94 1.44 -18.07
N LEU A 21 -9.19 0.78 -17.18
CA LEU A 21 -9.04 -0.68 -17.18
C LEU A 21 -10.41 -1.40 -17.20
N TYR A 22 -11.34 -0.89 -16.39
CA TYR A 22 -12.73 -1.32 -16.33
C TYR A 22 -13.67 -0.10 -16.40
N PRO A 23 -14.25 0.22 -17.57
CA PRO A 23 -15.08 1.42 -17.76
C PRO A 23 -16.36 1.46 -16.90
N ASN A 24 -16.81 0.30 -16.40
CA ASN A 24 -18.01 0.16 -15.58
C ASN A 24 -17.69 -0.12 -14.11
N GLN A 25 -16.45 0.14 -13.65
CA GLN A 25 -16.09 -0.04 -12.25
C GLN A 25 -16.88 0.93 -11.37
N SER A 26 -17.50 0.41 -10.31
CA SER A 26 -18.20 1.25 -9.33
C SER A 26 -17.21 2.16 -8.61
N PRO A 27 -17.51 3.47 -8.46
CA PRO A 27 -16.72 4.38 -7.62
C PRO A 27 -17.26 4.46 -6.17
N LEU A 28 -18.06 3.48 -5.74
CA LEU A 28 -18.56 3.39 -4.36
C LEU A 28 -17.57 2.61 -3.50
N ASN A 29 -17.65 2.76 -2.18
CA ASN A 29 -16.79 1.99 -1.28
C ASN A 29 -17.02 0.49 -1.44
N HIS A 30 -15.92 -0.26 -1.51
CA HIS A 30 -15.91 -1.71 -1.60
C HIS A 30 -15.60 -2.31 -0.22
N THR A 31 -16.36 -3.33 0.19
CA THR A 31 -16.10 -4.05 1.47
C THR A 31 -15.49 -5.40 1.15
N CYS A 32 -14.18 -5.41 0.87
CA CYS A 32 -13.45 -6.62 0.46
C CYS A 32 -13.47 -7.74 1.51
N GLN A 33 -13.71 -7.40 2.78
CA GLN A 33 -13.87 -8.34 3.90
C GLN A 33 -15.11 -9.23 3.76
N LEU A 34 -16.11 -8.82 2.97
CA LEU A 34 -17.30 -9.63 2.69
C LEU A 34 -17.12 -10.56 1.48
N GLN A 35 -16.03 -10.40 0.73
CA GLN A 35 -15.71 -11.22 -0.43
C GLN A 35 -14.94 -12.47 0.01
N ALA A 36 -15.11 -13.56 -0.73
CA ALA A 36 -14.28 -14.74 -0.53
C ALA A 36 -12.82 -14.38 -0.86
N PRO A 37 -11.84 -14.78 -0.02
CA PRO A 37 -10.44 -14.54 -0.33
C PRO A 37 -10.03 -15.36 -1.54
N LEU A 38 -9.77 -14.68 -2.65
CA LEU A 38 -9.32 -15.27 -3.90
C LEU A 38 -7.87 -14.88 -4.17
N LEU A 39 -7.08 -15.87 -4.61
CA LEU A 39 -5.73 -15.61 -5.13
C LEU A 39 -5.84 -14.89 -6.47
N SER A 40 -4.87 -14.01 -6.73
CA SER A 40 -4.71 -13.28 -7.98
C SER A 40 -4.52 -14.21 -9.19
N CYS A 41 -3.98 -15.42 -8.98
CA CYS A 41 -4.02 -16.51 -9.95
C CYS A 41 -4.62 -17.79 -9.37
N PRO A 42 -5.39 -18.57 -10.17
CA PRO A 42 -5.70 -18.36 -11.59
C PRO A 42 -6.57 -17.11 -11.84
N SER A 43 -6.56 -16.60 -13.08
CA SER A 43 -7.29 -15.38 -13.45
C SER A 43 -8.78 -15.50 -13.11
N GLN A 44 -9.33 -14.44 -12.53
CA GLN A 44 -10.74 -14.34 -12.16
C GLN A 44 -11.53 -13.56 -13.22
N ASP A 45 -12.81 -13.87 -13.36
CA ASP A 45 -13.73 -13.17 -14.26
C ASP A 45 -14.20 -11.86 -13.61
N PRO A 46 -13.77 -10.66 -14.06
CA PRO A 46 -14.12 -9.39 -13.43
C PRO A 46 -15.62 -9.06 -13.49
N SER A 47 -16.43 -9.83 -14.25
CA SER A 47 -17.90 -9.72 -14.22
C SER A 47 -18.56 -10.47 -13.06
N LYS A 48 -17.80 -11.34 -12.37
CA LYS A 48 -18.29 -12.21 -11.29
C LYS A 48 -17.69 -11.90 -9.93
N VAL A 49 -16.58 -11.18 -9.91
CA VAL A 49 -15.87 -10.78 -8.68
C VAL A 49 -15.68 -9.27 -8.67
N ASP A 50 -15.50 -8.74 -7.48
CA ASP A 50 -15.15 -7.34 -7.31
C ASP A 50 -13.65 -7.14 -7.59
N SER A 51 -13.32 -6.54 -8.73
CA SER A 51 -11.93 -6.32 -9.17
C SER A 51 -11.14 -5.30 -8.34
N CYS A 52 -11.80 -4.59 -7.42
CA CYS A 52 -11.12 -3.82 -6.38
C CYS A 52 -10.70 -4.68 -5.19
N CYS A 53 -11.29 -5.87 -5.04
CA CYS A 53 -11.07 -6.80 -3.93
C CYS A 53 -10.37 -8.09 -4.34
N VAL A 54 -10.11 -8.28 -5.63
CA VAL A 54 -9.22 -9.31 -6.17
C VAL A 54 -8.60 -8.78 -7.46
N GLU A 55 -7.30 -8.99 -7.63
CA GLU A 55 -6.64 -8.61 -8.88
C GLU A 55 -7.13 -9.50 -10.02
N THR A 56 -7.78 -8.89 -11.00
CA THR A 56 -8.41 -9.61 -12.11
C THR A 56 -7.73 -9.38 -13.46
N PHE A 57 -6.74 -8.49 -13.52
CA PHE A 57 -6.06 -8.15 -14.75
C PHE A 57 -4.73 -8.87 -14.86
N GLY A 58 -3.72 -8.49 -14.06
CA GLY A 58 -2.40 -9.12 -14.05
C GLY A 58 -2.09 -9.74 -12.70
N GLY A 59 -2.51 -11.00 -12.52
CA GLY A 59 -2.45 -11.67 -11.23
C GLY A 59 -1.10 -12.31 -10.86
N LEU A 60 -0.16 -12.42 -11.79
CA LEU A 60 1.20 -12.89 -11.51
C LEU A 60 2.07 -11.66 -11.22
N VAL A 61 2.40 -11.43 -9.95
CA VAL A 61 3.10 -10.20 -9.55
C VAL A 61 4.59 -10.44 -9.51
N LEU A 62 5.37 -9.56 -10.13
CA LEU A 62 6.82 -9.62 -10.12
C LEU A 62 7.37 -8.46 -9.28
N SER A 63 8.13 -8.76 -8.23
CA SER A 63 9.01 -7.77 -7.59
C SER A 63 10.38 -7.87 -8.22
N THR A 64 10.80 -6.83 -8.92
CA THR A 64 12.02 -6.82 -9.74
C THR A 64 13.09 -5.96 -9.11
N GLN A 65 14.35 -6.38 -9.23
CA GLN A 65 15.50 -5.70 -8.62
C GLN A 65 16.66 -5.58 -9.61
N PHE A 66 17.41 -4.48 -9.47
CA PHE A 66 18.64 -4.23 -10.20
C PHE A 66 19.89 -4.41 -9.33
N TRP A 67 20.95 -4.88 -9.98
CA TRP A 67 22.32 -4.76 -9.50
C TRP A 67 23.12 -3.90 -10.47
N ASP A 68 23.05 -2.59 -10.23
CA ASP A 68 23.87 -1.62 -10.93
C ASP A 68 25.16 -1.34 -10.15
N THR A 69 26.21 -0.91 -10.85
CA THR A 69 27.47 -0.47 -10.22
C THR A 69 27.73 1.02 -10.38
N TYR A 70 26.86 1.73 -11.10
CA TYR A 70 26.88 3.17 -11.31
C TYR A 70 25.48 3.65 -11.74
N THR A 71 25.15 4.92 -11.49
CA THR A 71 23.88 5.54 -11.90
C THR A 71 24.03 6.33 -13.20
N GLY A 72 25.23 6.86 -13.48
CA GLY A 72 25.48 7.83 -14.55
C GLY A 72 25.10 9.27 -14.19
N LEU A 73 24.56 9.49 -12.98
CA LEU A 73 24.15 10.78 -12.44
C LEU A 73 24.81 11.05 -11.07
N GLU A 74 25.96 10.43 -10.79
CA GLU A 74 26.68 10.61 -9.51
C GLU A 74 27.05 12.07 -9.25
N THR A 75 27.36 12.82 -10.31
CA THR A 75 27.66 14.26 -10.23
C THR A 75 26.44 15.10 -9.83
N GLN A 76 25.23 14.55 -9.96
CA GLN A 76 23.98 15.16 -9.53
C GLN A 76 23.53 14.65 -8.14
N GLY A 77 24.33 13.81 -7.50
CA GLY A 77 24.05 13.27 -6.17
C GLY A 77 23.17 12.01 -6.15
N GLN A 78 22.79 11.47 -7.31
CA GLN A 78 22.08 10.20 -7.40
C GLN A 78 23.10 9.05 -7.24
N LEU A 79 23.06 8.39 -6.09
CA LEU A 79 24.01 7.36 -5.70
C LEU A 79 23.28 6.03 -5.48
N LEU A 80 23.97 4.93 -5.78
CA LEU A 80 23.48 3.60 -5.45
C LEU A 80 23.65 3.32 -3.96
N PRO A 81 22.69 2.61 -3.33
CA PRO A 81 22.86 2.13 -1.98
C PRO A 81 23.98 1.06 -1.95
N ARG A 82 24.70 0.98 -0.83
CA ARG A 82 25.74 -0.05 -0.65
C ARG A 82 25.12 -1.36 -0.21
N ASP A 83 25.76 -2.46 -0.61
CA ASP A 83 25.48 -3.80 -0.09
C ASP A 83 24.00 -4.20 -0.15
N THR A 84 23.29 -3.72 -1.18
CA THR A 84 21.90 -4.05 -1.45
C THR A 84 21.60 -3.89 -2.93
N TRP A 85 20.61 -4.64 -3.40
CA TRP A 85 20.03 -4.48 -4.74
C TRP A 85 19.05 -3.31 -4.72
N SER A 86 18.95 -2.51 -5.78
CA SER A 86 17.91 -1.48 -5.89
C SER A 86 16.60 -2.07 -6.39
N LEU A 87 15.49 -1.41 -6.07
CA LEU A 87 14.18 -1.72 -6.62
C LEU A 87 14.14 -1.31 -8.10
N HIS A 88 13.75 -2.24 -8.97
CA HIS A 88 13.40 -1.94 -10.37
C HIS A 88 11.91 -1.60 -10.45
N GLY A 89 11.03 -2.51 -10.02
CA GLY A 89 9.59 -2.25 -10.02
C GLY A 89 8.72 -3.36 -9.44
N LEU A 90 7.41 -3.17 -9.61
CA LEU A 90 6.36 -4.14 -9.27
C LEU A 90 5.43 -4.31 -10.47
N TRP A 91 5.43 -5.48 -11.10
CA TRP A 91 4.79 -5.68 -12.40
C TRP A 91 3.65 -6.70 -12.35
N PRO A 92 2.49 -6.42 -12.96
CA PRO A 92 1.37 -7.34 -13.05
C PRO A 92 1.40 -8.11 -14.38
N ASP A 93 1.96 -9.31 -14.38
CA ASP A 93 1.87 -10.23 -15.52
C ASP A 93 0.54 -10.99 -15.49
N PHE A 94 0.08 -11.42 -16.66
CA PHE A 94 -1.00 -12.38 -16.75
C PHE A 94 -0.57 -13.73 -16.15
N CYS A 95 -1.51 -14.52 -15.65
CA CYS A 95 -1.21 -15.83 -15.03
C CYS A 95 -0.52 -16.84 -15.98
N ASN A 96 -0.49 -16.57 -17.29
CA ASN A 96 0.23 -17.37 -18.28
C ASN A 96 1.68 -16.90 -18.53
N GLY A 97 2.14 -15.84 -17.85
CA GLY A 97 3.46 -15.23 -17.99
C GLY A 97 3.61 -14.24 -19.15
N SER A 98 2.57 -14.00 -19.95
CA SER A 98 2.54 -12.83 -20.86
C SER A 98 2.16 -11.58 -20.09
N TYR A 99 2.39 -10.40 -20.65
CA TYR A 99 2.09 -9.13 -19.99
C TYR A 99 1.52 -8.12 -20.98
N THR A 100 1.02 -7.02 -20.42
CA THR A 100 0.60 -5.83 -21.15
C THR A 100 1.14 -4.60 -20.43
N GLN A 101 0.91 -3.41 -20.98
CA GLN A 101 1.54 -2.18 -20.51
C GLN A 101 0.69 -0.96 -20.83
N TYR A 102 0.87 0.11 -20.04
CA TYR A 102 0.18 1.39 -20.23
C TYR A 102 -1.34 1.23 -20.35
N CYS A 103 -1.94 0.54 -19.37
CA CYS A 103 -3.34 0.12 -19.44
C CYS A 103 -4.34 1.26 -19.18
N ASP A 104 -3.90 2.39 -18.62
CA ASP A 104 -4.71 3.60 -18.46
C ASP A 104 -3.91 4.87 -18.76
N LEU A 105 -4.15 5.44 -19.94
CA LEU A 105 -3.44 6.64 -20.40
C LEU A 105 -3.90 7.93 -19.72
N ASN A 106 -5.01 7.93 -18.96
CA ASN A 106 -5.43 9.11 -18.20
C ASN A 106 -4.64 9.28 -16.90
N ARG A 107 -3.96 8.21 -16.46
CA ARG A 107 -3.11 8.17 -15.28
C ARG A 107 -1.66 7.87 -15.65
N GLN A 108 -1.24 8.30 -16.83
CA GLN A 108 0.12 8.16 -17.33
C GLN A 108 0.95 9.39 -16.95
N TYR A 109 2.16 9.16 -16.47
CA TYR A 109 3.13 10.14 -15.95
C TYR A 109 4.56 9.92 -16.46
N ASP A 110 4.77 9.05 -17.46
CA ASP A 110 6.09 8.71 -17.99
C ASP A 110 6.55 9.76 -19.03
N PRO A 111 7.65 10.50 -18.77
CA PRO A 111 8.17 11.51 -19.69
C PRO A 111 8.90 10.92 -20.90
N ILE A 112 9.33 9.64 -20.84
CA ILE A 112 10.06 8.96 -21.93
C ILE A 112 9.47 7.55 -22.16
N PRO A 113 8.23 7.45 -22.70
CA PRO A 113 7.58 6.16 -22.90
C PRO A 113 8.39 5.17 -23.73
N SER A 114 8.75 4.03 -23.12
CA SER A 114 9.51 2.96 -23.77
C SER A 114 8.93 1.55 -23.50
N PRO A 115 8.35 0.88 -24.50
CA PRO A 115 8.08 1.40 -25.85
C PRO A 115 6.97 2.45 -25.84
N ASN A 116 6.85 3.23 -26.91
CA ASN A 116 5.92 4.37 -27.02
C ASN A 116 4.50 3.98 -27.47
N THR A 117 4.12 2.70 -27.35
CA THR A 117 2.78 2.20 -27.63
C THR A 117 2.30 1.24 -26.54
N THR A 118 0.98 1.14 -26.36
CA THR A 118 0.34 0.30 -25.31
C THR A 118 0.54 -1.20 -25.47
N ASN A 119 1.05 -1.68 -26.61
CA ASN A 119 1.35 -3.09 -26.83
C ASN A 119 2.78 -3.33 -27.34
N GLY A 120 3.62 -2.29 -27.37
CA GLY A 120 4.98 -2.34 -27.91
C GLY A 120 5.07 -2.59 -29.43
N LEU A 121 3.95 -2.61 -30.15
CA LEU A 121 3.89 -2.80 -31.59
C LEU A 121 3.50 -1.50 -32.30
N PRO A 122 3.83 -1.34 -33.60
CA PRO A 122 3.45 -0.16 -34.38
C PRO A 122 1.93 0.08 -34.49
N ASN A 123 1.10 -0.93 -34.22
CA ASN A 123 -0.36 -0.83 -34.25
C ASN A 123 -0.98 -0.49 -32.88
N GLY A 124 -0.18 -0.40 -31.82
CA GLY A 124 -0.67 -0.01 -30.50
C GLY A 124 -1.07 1.45 -30.43
N THR A 125 -1.83 1.80 -29.39
CA THR A 125 -2.16 3.19 -29.10
C THR A 125 -0.89 3.92 -28.68
N VAL A 126 -0.64 5.09 -29.25
CA VAL A 126 0.55 5.90 -28.92
C VAL A 126 0.46 6.38 -27.48
N VAL A 127 1.55 6.20 -26.73
CA VAL A 127 1.75 6.75 -25.40
C VAL A 127 2.51 8.07 -25.55
N ALA A 128 1.82 9.18 -25.33
CA ALA A 128 2.44 10.49 -25.43
C ALA A 128 3.40 10.73 -24.24
N PRO A 129 4.56 11.36 -24.45
CA PRO A 129 5.42 11.80 -23.36
C PRO A 129 4.68 12.72 -22.38
N TYR A 130 4.80 12.41 -21.09
CA TYR A 130 4.24 13.24 -20.04
C TYR A 130 5.07 14.52 -19.86
N ALA A 131 4.39 15.67 -19.80
CA ALA A 131 5.02 16.99 -19.65
C ALA A 131 4.62 17.72 -18.36
N GLY A 132 3.96 17.01 -17.44
CA GLY A 132 3.52 17.57 -16.17
C GLY A 132 4.60 17.53 -15.07
N PRO A 133 4.22 17.79 -13.81
CA PRO A 133 5.15 17.76 -12.67
C PRO A 133 5.77 16.38 -12.45
N ASN A 134 6.95 16.36 -11.84
CA ASN A 134 7.62 15.16 -11.35
C ASN A 134 6.68 14.33 -10.45
N ILE A 135 6.50 13.04 -10.76
CA ILE A 135 5.59 12.13 -10.04
C ILE A 135 5.89 12.03 -8.53
N GLY A 136 7.15 12.19 -8.12
CA GLY A 136 7.56 12.24 -6.72
C GLY A 136 6.94 13.40 -5.93
N THR A 137 6.59 14.52 -6.61
CA THR A 137 5.89 15.64 -5.96
C THR A 137 4.45 15.31 -5.57
N PHE A 138 3.88 14.23 -6.11
CA PHE A 138 2.53 13.78 -5.76
C PHE A 138 2.42 13.23 -4.35
N LEU A 139 3.54 12.87 -3.73
CA LEU A 139 3.60 12.35 -2.37
C LEU A 139 3.49 13.46 -1.31
N GLU A 140 3.87 14.70 -1.65
CA GLU A 140 3.94 15.82 -0.71
C GLU A 140 2.57 16.20 -0.12
N PRO A 141 1.47 16.30 -0.90
CA PRO A 141 0.14 16.59 -0.34
C PRO A 141 -0.40 15.49 0.59
N PHE A 142 0.20 14.31 0.58
CA PHE A 142 -0.09 13.21 1.51
C PHE A 142 0.87 13.18 2.70
N GLY A 143 1.82 14.10 2.79
CA GLY A 143 2.83 14.15 3.85
C GLY A 143 3.87 13.03 3.77
N ARG A 144 3.98 12.35 2.62
CA ARG A 144 4.81 11.14 2.44
C ARG A 144 6.24 11.49 2.02
N TYR A 145 6.89 12.32 2.83
CA TYR A 145 8.27 12.75 2.60
C TYR A 145 9.28 11.64 2.90
N ASP A 146 9.01 10.80 3.91
CA ASP A 146 9.73 9.57 4.21
C ASP A 146 9.65 8.56 3.05
N LEU A 147 8.44 8.47 2.49
CA LEU A 147 8.08 8.04 1.13
C LEU A 147 9.19 8.27 0.12
N LEU A 148 9.27 9.53 -0.25
CA LEU A 148 10.12 10.07 -1.29
C LEU A 148 11.61 9.92 -0.97
N GLU A 149 12.00 10.08 0.29
CA GLU A 149 13.38 9.89 0.74
C GLU A 149 13.83 8.44 0.53
N TYR A 150 12.99 7.46 0.91
CA TYR A 150 13.29 6.05 0.70
C TYR A 150 13.42 5.72 -0.79
N MET A 151 12.51 6.22 -1.63
CA MET A 151 12.57 5.99 -3.08
C MET A 151 13.86 6.57 -3.67
N ASN A 152 14.29 7.76 -3.25
CA ASN A 152 15.55 8.36 -3.69
C ASN A 152 16.81 7.60 -3.25
N ALA A 153 16.71 6.73 -2.25
CA ALA A 153 17.83 5.93 -1.76
C ALA A 153 17.85 4.51 -2.33
N TYR A 154 16.70 3.93 -2.68
CA TYR A 154 16.59 2.50 -3.02
C TYR A 154 15.90 2.20 -4.35
N TRP A 155 15.19 3.16 -4.96
CA TRP A 155 14.50 2.99 -6.24
C TRP A 155 15.15 3.90 -7.29
N ILE A 156 16.38 3.56 -7.66
CA ILE A 156 17.28 4.44 -8.41
C ILE A 156 17.16 4.21 -9.92
N GLY A 157 17.03 5.29 -10.68
CA GLY A 157 17.07 5.25 -12.14
C GLY A 157 18.49 4.99 -12.66
N TRP A 158 18.64 4.10 -13.63
CA TRP A 158 19.90 3.88 -14.33
C TRP A 158 19.98 4.75 -15.59
N LEU A 159 21.01 5.60 -15.70
CA LEU A 159 21.23 6.54 -16.80
C LEU A 159 20.11 7.57 -17.03
N GLN A 160 19.24 7.76 -16.04
CA GLN A 160 18.12 8.70 -16.05
C GLN A 160 17.80 9.16 -14.63
N ASP A 161 17.04 10.25 -14.51
CA ASP A 161 16.61 10.73 -13.21
C ASP A 161 15.57 9.78 -12.58
N ASN A 162 15.61 9.70 -11.25
CA ASN A 162 14.69 8.85 -10.50
C ASN A 162 13.21 9.13 -10.81
N ALA A 163 12.83 10.39 -10.99
CA ALA A 163 11.43 10.77 -11.16
C ALA A 163 10.83 10.31 -12.49
N GLY A 164 11.59 10.47 -13.58
CA GLY A 164 11.22 9.92 -14.88
C GLY A 164 11.08 8.40 -14.83
N PHE A 165 12.01 7.74 -14.12
CA PHE A 165 11.96 6.29 -13.92
C PHE A 165 10.72 5.84 -13.11
N TRP A 166 10.38 6.51 -12.01
CA TRP A 166 9.16 6.19 -11.27
C TRP A 166 7.89 6.47 -12.09
N GLY A 167 7.93 7.52 -12.92
CA GLY A 167 6.87 7.83 -13.88
C GLY A 167 6.65 6.68 -14.86
N HIS A 168 7.73 6.09 -15.36
CA HIS A 168 7.73 4.88 -16.18
C HIS A 168 7.09 3.70 -15.46
N GLU A 169 7.59 3.36 -14.27
CA GLU A 169 7.11 2.21 -13.50
C GLU A 169 5.62 2.30 -13.19
N PHE A 170 5.14 3.48 -12.75
CA PHE A 170 3.72 3.68 -12.50
C PHE A 170 2.90 3.56 -13.80
N SER A 171 3.30 4.33 -14.82
CA SER A 171 2.56 4.43 -16.08
C SER A 171 2.42 3.11 -16.80
N LYS A 172 3.52 2.38 -16.89
CA LYS A 172 3.62 1.16 -17.68
C LYS A 172 3.04 -0.03 -16.94
N HIS A 173 3.24 -0.11 -15.63
CA HIS A 173 2.92 -1.29 -14.83
C HIS A 173 1.79 -1.05 -13.83
N ALA A 174 1.85 0.01 -12.99
CA ALA A 174 0.82 0.26 -11.97
C ALA A 174 -0.58 0.44 -12.57
N THR A 175 -0.68 1.09 -13.73
CA THR A 175 -1.97 1.30 -14.43
C THR A 175 -2.63 0.00 -14.88
N CYS A 176 -1.90 -1.12 -14.88
CA CYS A 176 -2.37 -2.45 -15.26
C CYS A 176 -2.80 -3.33 -14.06
N PHE A 177 -2.74 -2.83 -12.83
CA PHE A 177 -3.41 -3.47 -11.70
C PHE A 177 -4.86 -3.01 -11.63
N SER A 178 -5.79 -3.94 -11.46
CA SER A 178 -7.19 -3.59 -11.21
C SER A 178 -7.38 -2.91 -9.87
N THR A 179 -6.58 -3.28 -8.88
CA THR A 179 -6.78 -2.85 -7.49
C THR A 179 -6.25 -1.44 -7.22
N PHE A 180 -5.38 -0.92 -8.10
CA PHE A 180 -4.97 0.49 -8.09
C PHE A 180 -5.82 1.36 -9.03
N ASN A 181 -6.95 0.85 -9.55
CA ASN A 181 -7.84 1.66 -10.37
C ASN A 181 -8.54 2.71 -9.50
N ALA A 182 -8.58 3.98 -9.94
CA ALA A 182 -9.08 5.10 -9.13
C ALA A 182 -10.51 4.89 -8.54
N PRO A 183 -11.48 4.25 -9.25
CA PRO A 183 -12.79 3.95 -8.67
C PRO A 183 -12.74 3.09 -7.39
N CYS A 184 -11.69 2.27 -7.19
CA CYS A 184 -11.55 1.40 -6.02
C CYS A 184 -11.40 2.17 -4.70
N TYR A 185 -10.95 3.43 -4.76
CA TYR A 185 -10.81 4.33 -3.61
C TYR A 185 -12.13 4.97 -3.17
N GLY A 186 -13.21 4.72 -3.91
CA GLY A 186 -14.53 5.21 -3.57
C GLY A 186 -14.72 6.71 -3.81
N PRO A 187 -15.81 7.30 -3.28
CA PRO A 187 -16.20 8.68 -3.58
C PRO A 187 -15.32 9.74 -2.91
N ARG A 188 -14.33 9.33 -2.09
CA ARG A 188 -13.38 10.23 -1.42
C ARG A 188 -11.96 10.14 -1.96
N TYR A 189 -11.75 9.46 -3.09
CA TYR A 189 -10.47 9.40 -3.76
C TYR A 189 -9.82 10.79 -3.83
N ARG A 190 -8.60 10.87 -3.34
CA ARG A 190 -7.76 12.05 -3.50
C ARG A 190 -6.89 11.84 -4.73
N GLN A 191 -6.76 12.86 -5.56
CA GLN A 191 -5.91 12.77 -6.75
C GLN A 191 -4.49 12.30 -6.36
N HIS A 192 -4.03 11.24 -7.03
CA HIS A 192 -2.75 10.54 -6.83
C HIS A 192 -2.65 9.67 -5.56
N GLU A 193 -3.76 9.37 -4.88
CA GLU A 193 -3.76 8.38 -3.77
C GLU A 193 -3.31 6.99 -4.26
N ASP A 194 -3.70 6.62 -5.47
CA ASP A 194 -3.26 5.39 -6.15
C ASP A 194 -1.76 5.35 -6.48
N VAL A 195 -1.16 6.51 -6.74
CA VAL A 195 0.30 6.64 -6.95
C VAL A 195 1.04 6.36 -5.65
N VAL A 196 0.57 6.94 -4.54
CA VAL A 196 1.16 6.73 -3.21
C VAL A 196 1.07 5.25 -2.83
N ASP A 197 -0.12 4.66 -2.93
CA ASP A 197 -0.38 3.27 -2.55
C ASP A 197 0.41 2.26 -3.41
N PHE A 198 0.59 2.55 -4.71
CA PHE A 198 1.44 1.74 -5.58
C PHE A 198 2.90 1.75 -5.11
N PHE A 199 3.47 2.93 -4.86
CA PHE A 199 4.87 3.02 -4.43
C PHE A 199 5.11 2.36 -3.07
N GLU A 200 4.20 2.54 -2.11
CA GLU A 200 4.22 1.81 -0.85
C GLU A 200 4.19 0.29 -1.05
N THR A 201 3.30 -0.16 -1.92
CA THR A 201 3.14 -1.59 -2.19
C THR A 201 4.40 -2.16 -2.85
N ALA A 202 4.95 -1.49 -3.86
CA ALA A 202 6.19 -1.91 -4.51
C ALA A 202 7.35 -2.04 -3.50
N ILE A 203 7.49 -1.08 -2.58
CA ILE A 203 8.50 -1.14 -1.51
C ILE A 203 8.19 -2.25 -0.51
N LYS A 204 6.93 -2.46 -0.13
CA LYS A 204 6.52 -3.57 0.74
C LYS A 204 6.95 -4.92 0.17
N TYR A 205 6.76 -5.13 -1.13
CA TYR A 205 7.22 -6.35 -1.80
C TYR A 205 8.75 -6.41 -1.87
N TYR A 206 9.41 -5.33 -2.29
CA TYR A 206 10.88 -5.24 -2.34
C TYR A 206 11.55 -5.63 -1.02
N LYS A 207 11.05 -5.12 0.11
CA LYS A 207 11.63 -5.38 1.44
C LYS A 207 11.51 -6.85 1.88
N ARG A 208 10.66 -7.65 1.26
CA ARG A 208 10.56 -9.10 1.53
C ARG A 208 11.76 -9.87 0.98
N PHE A 209 12.48 -9.29 0.00
CA PHE A 209 13.52 -9.99 -0.76
C PHE A 209 14.89 -9.29 -0.63
N PRO A 210 15.58 -9.41 0.51
CA PRO A 210 16.92 -8.85 0.72
C PRO A 210 17.98 -9.67 -0.03
N THR A 211 17.96 -9.63 -1.37
CA THR A 211 18.77 -10.46 -2.28
C THR A 211 20.25 -10.43 -1.95
N PHE A 212 20.84 -9.25 -1.67
CA PHE A 212 22.25 -9.15 -1.32
C PHE A 212 22.59 -9.97 -0.07
N LYS A 213 21.78 -9.82 0.99
CA LYS A 213 21.98 -10.52 2.26
C LYS A 213 21.93 -12.03 2.08
N TRP A 214 20.95 -12.54 1.33
CA TRP A 214 20.84 -13.97 1.06
C TRP A 214 22.04 -14.53 0.31
N LEU A 215 22.57 -13.78 -0.65
CA LEU A 215 23.77 -14.15 -1.39
C LEU A 215 25.02 -14.08 -0.50
N GLU A 216 25.16 -13.01 0.28
CA GLU A 216 26.28 -12.78 1.20
C GLU A 216 26.41 -13.89 2.25
N GLU A 217 25.28 -14.33 2.84
CA GLU A 217 25.22 -15.42 3.81
C GLU A 217 25.78 -16.76 3.27
N GLU A 218 25.79 -16.93 1.95
CA GLU A 218 26.34 -18.10 1.24
C GLU A 218 27.69 -17.78 0.56
N CYS A 219 28.34 -16.71 1.04
CA CYS A 219 29.62 -16.18 0.57
C CYS A 219 29.62 -15.84 -0.92
N ILE A 220 28.49 -15.36 -1.45
CA ILE A 220 28.37 -14.83 -2.80
C ILE A 220 28.36 -13.31 -2.70
N THR A 221 29.55 -12.72 -2.85
CA THR A 221 29.74 -11.27 -2.81
C THR A 221 30.23 -10.74 -4.16
N PRO A 222 30.00 -9.45 -4.46
CA PRO A 222 30.55 -8.80 -5.65
C PRO A 222 32.08 -8.94 -5.72
N SER A 223 32.61 -9.22 -6.91
CA SER A 223 34.05 -9.39 -7.12
C SER A 223 34.42 -9.18 -8.58
N ASN A 224 35.59 -8.59 -8.82
CA ASN A 224 36.17 -8.48 -10.16
C ASN A 224 36.92 -9.75 -10.61
N SER A 225 37.06 -10.75 -9.73
CA SER A 225 37.86 -11.96 -9.98
C SER A 225 37.09 -13.27 -9.73
N THR A 226 36.10 -13.24 -8.85
CA THR A 226 35.30 -14.43 -8.51
C THR A 226 34.10 -14.53 -9.43
N THR A 227 33.80 -15.75 -9.90
CA THR A 227 32.60 -16.05 -10.67
C THR A 227 31.73 -17.06 -9.94
N TYR A 228 30.43 -17.05 -10.23
CA TYR A 228 29.47 -17.97 -9.65
C TYR A 228 28.66 -18.64 -10.76
N THR A 229 28.38 -19.93 -10.60
CA THR A 229 27.50 -20.67 -11.50
C THR A 229 26.05 -20.23 -11.31
N TYR A 230 25.26 -20.27 -12.37
CA TYR A 230 23.81 -20.05 -12.31
C TYR A 230 23.12 -20.88 -11.22
N SER A 231 23.43 -22.18 -11.11
CA SER A 231 22.83 -23.06 -10.10
C SER A 231 23.08 -22.57 -8.68
N LYS A 232 24.31 -22.16 -8.36
CA LYS A 232 24.65 -21.61 -7.04
C LYS A 232 23.83 -20.37 -6.70
N LEU A 233 23.67 -19.43 -7.63
CA LEU A 233 22.82 -18.24 -7.42
C LEU A 233 21.35 -18.64 -7.26
N ARG A 234 20.83 -19.43 -8.20
CA ARG A 234 19.45 -19.90 -8.21
C ARG A 234 19.08 -20.63 -6.93
N ASP A 235 19.92 -21.54 -6.46
CA ASP A 235 19.61 -22.43 -5.33
C ASP A 235 19.54 -21.65 -4.01
N VAL A 236 20.41 -20.65 -3.82
CA VAL A 236 20.37 -19.75 -2.66
C VAL A 236 19.09 -18.93 -2.65
N LEU A 237 18.73 -18.35 -3.79
CA LEU A 237 17.54 -17.51 -3.88
C LEU A 237 16.25 -18.33 -3.80
N PHE A 238 16.22 -19.52 -4.42
CA PHE A 238 15.10 -20.47 -4.30
C PHE A 238 14.87 -20.90 -2.85
N LYS A 239 15.94 -21.24 -2.12
CA LYS A 239 15.86 -21.65 -0.70
C LYS A 239 15.20 -20.59 0.18
N ASN A 240 15.46 -19.30 -0.09
CA ASN A 240 14.95 -18.19 0.71
C ASN A 240 13.57 -17.71 0.26
N HIS A 241 13.30 -17.67 -1.05
CA HIS A 241 12.05 -17.20 -1.62
C HIS A 241 10.94 -18.27 -1.62
N GLY A 242 11.30 -19.55 -1.80
CA GLY A 242 10.34 -20.65 -1.99
C GLY A 242 9.91 -20.86 -3.44
N GLY A 243 10.33 -20.01 -4.38
CA GLY A 243 10.12 -20.14 -5.82
C GLY A 243 11.38 -19.80 -6.61
N VAL A 244 11.53 -20.32 -7.83
CA VAL A 244 12.71 -20.06 -8.68
C VAL A 244 12.58 -18.63 -9.24
N PRO A 245 13.47 -17.69 -8.87
CA PRO A 245 13.44 -16.36 -9.45
C PRO A 245 13.97 -16.37 -10.88
N PHE A 246 13.61 -15.34 -11.66
CA PHE A 246 14.33 -15.03 -12.89
C PHE A 246 15.66 -14.37 -12.54
N LEU A 247 16.73 -14.78 -13.22
CA LEU A 247 18.07 -14.18 -13.11
C LEU A 247 18.45 -13.59 -14.46
N GLY A 248 18.47 -12.27 -14.54
CA GLY A 248 18.87 -11.54 -15.73
C GLY A 248 20.37 -11.27 -15.72
N CYS A 249 21.04 -11.60 -16.83
CA CYS A 249 22.44 -11.27 -17.04
C CYS A 249 22.61 -10.34 -18.26
N SER A 250 23.67 -9.54 -18.23
CA SER A 250 24.15 -8.67 -19.30
C SER A 250 25.64 -8.90 -19.61
N GLY A 251 26.26 -8.01 -20.40
CA GLY A 251 27.67 -8.10 -20.78
C GLY A 251 27.92 -9.01 -21.99
N PRO A 252 29.11 -9.63 -22.13
CA PRO A 252 29.38 -10.54 -23.23
C PRO A 252 28.62 -11.86 -23.07
N ARG A 253 28.28 -12.49 -24.18
CA ARG A 253 27.72 -13.85 -24.19
C ARG A 253 28.81 -14.85 -23.81
N TYR A 254 28.47 -15.88 -23.03
CA TYR A 254 29.45 -16.83 -22.52
C TYR A 254 30.27 -17.49 -23.63
N ASN A 255 29.63 -17.95 -24.70
CA ASN A 255 30.30 -18.52 -25.87
C ASN A 255 31.24 -17.56 -26.64
N THR A 256 31.17 -16.25 -26.37
CA THR A 256 32.10 -15.25 -26.93
C THR A 256 33.28 -14.96 -26.01
N THR A 257 33.28 -15.48 -24.78
CA THR A 257 34.40 -15.37 -23.84
C THR A 257 35.46 -16.43 -24.08
N THR A 258 36.69 -16.22 -23.60
CA THR A 258 37.75 -17.23 -23.64
C THR A 258 37.35 -18.50 -22.89
N ALA A 259 36.63 -18.39 -21.78
CA ALA A 259 36.19 -19.53 -20.97
C ALA A 259 35.08 -20.36 -21.65
N GLY A 260 34.20 -19.70 -22.40
CA GLY A 260 33.09 -20.36 -23.10
C GLY A 260 33.36 -20.69 -24.56
N GLN A 261 34.59 -20.52 -25.06
CA GLN A 261 34.91 -20.79 -26.46
C GLN A 261 34.57 -22.24 -26.84
N GLY A 262 33.71 -22.42 -27.84
CA GLY A 262 33.21 -23.74 -28.28
C GLY A 262 31.99 -24.25 -27.52
N SER A 263 31.48 -23.50 -26.54
CA SER A 263 30.20 -23.77 -25.87
C SER A 263 29.01 -23.36 -26.74
N THR A 264 27.88 -24.06 -26.58
CA THR A 264 26.58 -23.65 -27.13
C THR A 264 25.84 -22.66 -26.23
N ASP A 265 26.35 -22.37 -25.05
CA ASP A 265 25.75 -21.42 -24.11
C ASP A 265 25.94 -19.98 -24.60
N ASN A 266 24.84 -19.40 -25.08
CA ASN A 266 24.76 -18.03 -25.57
C ASN A 266 24.24 -17.05 -24.51
N GLY A 267 24.12 -17.46 -23.25
CA GLY A 267 23.70 -16.62 -22.13
C GLY A 267 24.69 -15.52 -21.81
N TYR A 268 24.21 -14.44 -21.21
CA TYR A 268 25.03 -13.33 -20.75
C TYR A 268 25.75 -13.65 -19.43
N THR A 269 26.84 -12.94 -19.11
CA THR A 269 27.81 -13.34 -18.08
C THR A 269 27.85 -12.47 -16.82
N VAL A 270 27.21 -11.30 -16.83
CA VAL A 270 27.18 -10.38 -15.69
C VAL A 270 25.78 -10.33 -15.12
N LEU A 271 25.56 -10.83 -13.90
CA LEU A 271 24.25 -10.77 -13.24
C LEU A 271 23.86 -9.31 -12.99
N THR A 272 22.67 -8.91 -13.44
CA THR A 272 22.16 -7.53 -13.32
C THR A 272 20.74 -7.43 -12.81
N GLU A 273 19.94 -8.50 -12.89
CA GLU A 273 18.55 -8.48 -12.46
C GLU A 273 18.14 -9.75 -11.72
N VAL A 274 17.23 -9.58 -10.75
CA VAL A 274 16.50 -10.68 -10.13
C VAL A 274 15.03 -10.33 -10.05
N TRP A 275 14.15 -11.22 -10.53
CA TRP A 275 12.70 -11.04 -10.44
C TRP A 275 12.06 -12.16 -9.63
N TYR A 276 11.29 -11.77 -8.60
CA TYR A 276 10.56 -12.68 -7.72
C TYR A 276 9.08 -12.70 -8.09
N TYR A 277 8.58 -13.90 -8.41
CA TYR A 277 7.20 -14.13 -8.81
C TYR A 277 6.33 -14.47 -7.60
N GLU A 278 5.23 -13.75 -7.45
CA GLU A 278 4.32 -13.83 -6.33
C GLU A 278 2.87 -13.94 -6.81
N TYR A 279 2.06 -14.62 -6.01
CA TYR A 279 0.60 -14.51 -6.06
C TYR A 279 0.15 -13.85 -4.77
N PHE A 280 -0.96 -13.13 -4.82
CA PHE A 280 -1.49 -12.51 -3.62
C PHE A 280 -2.98 -12.74 -3.51
N THR A 281 -3.44 -12.92 -2.28
CA THR A 281 -4.82 -12.71 -1.94
C THR A 281 -4.96 -11.28 -1.49
N LEU A 282 -5.97 -10.57 -1.98
CA LEU A 282 -6.55 -9.43 -1.27
C LEU A 282 -7.38 -9.94 -0.10
N THR A 283 -6.83 -10.88 0.67
CA THR A 283 -7.19 -10.98 2.07
C THR A 283 -6.78 -9.67 2.67
N SER A 284 -7.75 -8.95 3.22
CA SER A 284 -7.53 -7.87 4.17
C SER A 284 -6.41 -8.25 5.15
N GLN A 285 -5.18 -7.83 4.87
CA GLN A 285 -4.46 -7.16 5.93
C GLN A 285 -4.84 -5.71 5.77
N VAL A 286 -6.09 -5.40 6.16
CA VAL A 286 -6.38 -4.08 6.75
C VAL A 286 -5.23 -3.89 7.72
N SER A 287 -4.45 -2.83 7.50
CA SER A 287 -3.26 -2.61 8.32
C SER A 287 -3.69 -2.66 9.78
N ASP A 288 -2.84 -3.16 10.67
CA ASP A 288 -3.18 -3.17 12.09
C ASP A 288 -3.60 -1.76 12.57
N THR A 289 -3.00 -0.73 11.98
CA THR A 289 -3.40 0.68 12.10
C THR A 289 -4.86 0.95 11.74
N GLU A 290 -5.37 0.46 10.61
CA GLU A 290 -6.77 0.65 10.22
C GLU A 290 -7.73 -0.17 11.08
N ASN A 291 -7.35 -1.39 11.49
CA ASN A 291 -8.16 -2.19 12.42
C ASN A 291 -8.28 -1.49 13.77
N ILE A 292 -7.18 -0.95 14.29
CA ILE A 292 -7.17 -0.14 15.52
C ILE A 292 -7.97 1.15 15.33
N THR A 293 -7.86 1.81 14.17
CA THR A 293 -8.67 2.99 13.85
C THR A 293 -10.16 2.68 13.92
N SER A 294 -10.58 1.53 13.36
CA SER A 294 -11.97 1.07 13.39
C SER A 294 -12.42 0.76 14.83
N LEU A 295 -11.61 0.03 15.61
CA LEU A 295 -11.84 -0.24 17.03
C LEU A 295 -12.10 1.03 17.84
N LEU A 296 -11.24 2.04 17.70
CA LEU A 296 -11.35 3.28 18.47
C LEU A 296 -12.54 4.14 18.03
N ARG A 297 -12.88 4.17 16.73
CA ARG A 297 -14.10 4.83 16.24
C ARG A 297 -15.35 4.13 16.77
N GLN A 298 -15.37 2.80 16.80
CA GLN A 298 -16.47 2.04 17.36
C GLN A 298 -16.63 2.30 18.86
N TYR A 299 -15.52 2.39 19.60
CA TYR A 299 -15.54 2.80 21.00
C TYR A 299 -16.21 4.16 21.20
N GLY A 300 -15.85 5.16 20.39
CA GLY A 300 -16.51 6.48 20.41
C GLY A 300 -18.02 6.41 20.14
N VAL A 301 -18.45 5.61 19.17
CA VAL A 301 -19.89 5.40 18.87
C VAL A 301 -20.61 4.75 20.05
N VAL A 302 -20.02 3.72 20.67
CA VAL A 302 -20.63 3.02 21.80
C VAL A 302 -20.77 3.92 23.03
N LEU A 303 -19.83 4.83 23.27
CA LEU A 303 -19.97 5.85 24.31
C LEU A 303 -21.15 6.78 24.06
N ALA A 304 -21.54 7.04 22.80
CA ALA A 304 -22.69 7.87 22.47
C ALA A 304 -24.02 7.09 22.56
N THR A 305 -24.03 5.79 22.24
CA THR A 305 -25.24 4.94 22.27
C THR A 305 -25.51 4.28 23.62
N HIS A 306 -24.55 4.30 24.55
CA HIS A 306 -24.61 3.66 25.86
C HIS A 306 -24.81 2.13 25.79
N SER A 307 -24.38 1.48 24.71
CA SER A 307 -24.52 0.02 24.53
C SER A 307 -23.50 -0.74 25.37
N MET A 308 -23.93 -1.35 26.49
CA MET A 308 -23.02 -2.05 27.41
C MET A 308 -22.43 -3.34 26.81
N SER A 309 -23.22 -4.08 26.01
CA SER A 309 -22.74 -5.31 25.35
C SER A 309 -21.60 -5.00 24.39
N ASP A 310 -21.81 -3.99 23.54
CA ASP A 310 -20.86 -3.61 22.50
C ASP A 310 -19.62 -2.99 23.16
N LEU A 311 -19.79 -2.27 24.26
CA LEU A 311 -18.66 -1.69 24.98
C LEU A 311 -17.73 -2.77 25.52
N LEU A 312 -18.30 -3.77 26.19
CA LEU A 312 -17.52 -4.84 26.81
C LEU A 312 -16.88 -5.74 25.75
N SER A 313 -17.47 -5.89 24.56
CA SER A 313 -16.86 -6.67 23.48
C SER A 313 -15.62 -6.01 22.87
N LEU A 314 -15.47 -4.68 23.00
CA LEU A 314 -14.30 -3.95 22.52
C LEU A 314 -13.09 -4.06 23.45
N TYR A 315 -13.25 -4.57 24.67
CA TYR A 315 -12.17 -4.76 25.63
C TYR A 315 -11.64 -6.21 25.62
N THR A 316 -10.38 -6.40 25.99
CA THR A 316 -9.87 -7.71 26.39
C THR A 316 -10.54 -8.18 27.69
N GLU A 317 -10.50 -9.49 27.96
CA GLU A 317 -11.09 -10.05 29.19
C GLU A 317 -10.45 -9.46 30.46
N ASP A 318 -9.15 -9.18 30.42
CA ASP A 318 -8.35 -8.54 31.46
C ASP A 318 -8.29 -7.00 31.34
N GLY A 319 -9.16 -6.40 30.52
CA GLY A 319 -9.11 -4.99 30.16
C GLY A 319 -9.11 -4.03 31.36
N VAL A 320 -8.43 -2.89 31.23
CA VAL A 320 -8.28 -1.92 32.32
C VAL A 320 -8.71 -0.52 31.92
N LEU A 321 -9.63 0.06 32.69
CA LEU A 321 -10.00 1.47 32.63
C LEU A 321 -9.37 2.24 33.79
N MET A 322 -8.57 3.27 33.48
CA MET A 322 -7.88 4.12 34.44
C MET A 322 -8.46 5.54 34.39
N ALA A 323 -9.63 5.73 35.00
CA ALA A 323 -10.27 7.04 35.06
C ALA A 323 -9.64 7.94 36.15
N PRO A 324 -9.44 9.26 35.90
CA PRO A 324 -8.90 10.18 36.89
C PRO A 324 -9.68 10.20 38.20
N GLY A 325 -8.96 10.14 39.32
CA GLY A 325 -9.55 10.17 40.67
C GLY A 325 -10.21 8.87 41.12
N PHE A 326 -10.11 7.79 40.35
CA PHE A 326 -10.64 6.48 40.69
C PHE A 326 -9.55 5.40 40.66
N GLN A 327 -9.74 4.34 41.42
CA GLN A 327 -8.94 3.13 41.27
C GLN A 327 -9.19 2.50 39.89
N PRO A 328 -8.16 1.91 39.25
CA PRO A 328 -8.34 1.23 37.97
C PRO A 328 -9.41 0.13 38.05
N ALA A 329 -10.30 0.09 37.07
CA ALA A 329 -11.28 -0.97 36.93
C ALA A 329 -10.68 -2.07 36.05
N VAL A 330 -10.41 -3.24 36.63
CA VAL A 330 -9.70 -4.35 35.98
C VAL A 330 -10.66 -5.51 35.70
N GLY A 331 -10.70 -5.95 34.45
CA GLY A 331 -11.50 -7.06 33.97
C GLY A 331 -12.97 -6.71 33.74
N THR A 332 -13.66 -7.57 32.96
CA THR A 332 -15.01 -7.32 32.43
C THR A 332 -16.03 -6.89 33.49
N LYS A 333 -16.01 -7.52 34.68
CA LYS A 333 -16.97 -7.20 35.76
C LYS A 333 -16.78 -5.78 36.31
N ALA A 334 -15.52 -5.36 36.54
CA ALA A 334 -15.22 -4.03 37.07
C ALA A 334 -15.41 -2.94 36.00
N LEU A 335 -15.07 -3.24 34.74
CA LEU A 335 -15.36 -2.38 33.59
C LEU A 335 -16.86 -2.11 33.49
N LYS A 336 -17.69 -3.16 33.51
CA LYS A 336 -19.16 -3.04 33.46
C LYS A 336 -19.69 -2.10 34.54
N SER A 337 -19.34 -2.34 35.80
CA SER A 337 -19.78 -1.48 36.91
C SER A 337 -19.32 -0.03 36.77
N SER A 338 -18.12 0.20 36.23
CA SER A 338 -17.58 1.54 36.00
C SER A 338 -18.34 2.29 34.91
N TYR A 339 -18.65 1.63 33.80
CA TYR A 339 -19.39 2.24 32.71
C TYR A 339 -20.89 2.40 32.99
N GLU A 340 -21.51 1.50 33.75
CA GLU A 340 -22.88 1.70 34.28
C GLU A 340 -22.96 2.99 35.11
N ARG A 341 -21.96 3.25 35.95
CA ARG A 341 -21.85 4.51 36.69
C ARG A 341 -21.63 5.71 35.76
N ILE A 342 -20.80 5.59 34.74
CA ILE A 342 -20.55 6.66 33.76
C ILE A 342 -21.85 6.99 33.01
N PHE A 343 -22.47 6.01 32.35
CA PHE A 343 -23.68 6.22 31.54
C PHE A 343 -24.91 6.66 32.35
N SER A 344 -24.98 6.32 33.64
CA SER A 344 -26.05 6.82 34.54
C SER A 344 -25.82 8.26 35.03
N THR A 345 -24.61 8.81 34.85
CA THR A 345 -24.22 10.12 35.38
C THR A 345 -24.02 11.15 34.29
N VAL A 346 -23.46 10.75 33.15
CA VAL A 346 -23.07 11.66 32.07
C VAL A 346 -23.52 11.16 30.71
N LYS A 347 -23.86 12.10 29.82
CA LYS A 347 -23.95 11.91 28.38
C LYS A 347 -22.83 12.71 27.72
N LEU A 348 -22.10 12.10 26.80
CA LEU A 348 -21.01 12.73 26.07
C LEU A 348 -21.44 13.02 24.63
N GLU A 349 -21.25 14.26 24.21
CA GLU A 349 -21.35 14.70 22.81
C GLU A 349 -19.96 15.21 22.43
N ILE A 350 -19.10 14.30 21.98
CA ILE A 350 -17.68 14.54 21.78
C ILE A 350 -17.24 14.15 20.37
N ASP A 351 -16.34 14.94 19.81
CA ASP A 351 -15.55 14.62 18.64
C ASP A 351 -14.25 13.96 19.07
N PHE A 352 -13.92 12.85 18.42
CA PHE A 352 -12.78 12.00 18.72
C PHE A 352 -11.76 12.10 17.59
N SER A 353 -10.53 12.52 17.91
CA SER A 353 -9.40 12.60 16.99
C SER A 353 -8.32 11.60 17.36
N ILE A 354 -7.84 10.85 16.38
CA ILE A 354 -6.69 9.96 16.55
C ILE A 354 -5.45 10.74 16.14
N ASP A 355 -4.54 10.95 17.09
CA ASP A 355 -3.33 11.74 16.89
C ASP A 355 -2.18 10.84 16.38
N GLU A 356 -2.09 9.61 16.87
CA GLU A 356 -1.13 8.60 16.39
C GLU A 356 -1.58 7.18 16.70
N ILE A 357 -1.09 6.23 15.90
CA ILE A 357 -1.17 4.79 16.17
C ILE A 357 0.22 4.21 15.90
N VAL A 358 0.74 3.45 16.85
CA VAL A 358 2.03 2.75 16.72
C VAL A 358 1.82 1.27 17.01
N VAL A 359 2.00 0.45 15.98
CA VAL A 359 2.01 -1.01 16.09
C VAL A 359 3.40 -1.44 16.57
N MET A 360 3.47 -1.96 17.80
CA MET A 360 4.73 -2.34 18.44
C MET A 360 5.20 -3.73 18.00
N ASN A 361 4.26 -4.66 17.81
CA ASN A 361 4.46 -5.99 17.25
C ASN A 361 3.11 -6.58 16.76
N GLU A 362 3.10 -7.86 16.39
CA GLU A 362 1.90 -8.55 15.88
C GLU A 362 0.71 -8.57 16.85
N ASP A 363 0.96 -8.44 18.16
CA ASP A 363 -0.04 -8.58 19.21
C ASP A 363 -0.34 -7.26 19.94
N TRP A 364 0.53 -6.26 19.87
CA TRP A 364 0.46 -5.06 20.70
C TRP A 364 0.62 -3.76 19.91
N ALA A 365 -0.21 -2.77 20.25
CA ALA A 365 -0.14 -1.42 19.71
C ALA A 365 -0.57 -0.40 20.76
N PHE A 366 -0.22 0.87 20.54
CA PHE A 366 -0.79 1.98 21.29
C PHE A 366 -1.33 3.06 20.35
N ALA A 367 -2.28 3.84 20.85
CA ALA A 367 -2.81 5.00 20.16
C ALA A 367 -2.93 6.18 21.15
N ARG A 368 -2.57 7.38 20.71
CA ARG A 368 -2.93 8.62 21.41
C ARG A 368 -4.05 9.31 20.69
N THR A 369 -5.01 9.79 21.47
CA THR A 369 -6.19 10.44 20.94
C THR A 369 -6.53 11.67 21.78
N THR A 370 -7.30 12.57 21.17
CA THR A 370 -7.83 13.76 21.81
C THR A 370 -9.35 13.76 21.64
N ALA A 371 -10.07 14.01 22.73
CA ALA A 371 -11.53 14.10 22.74
C ALA A 371 -11.98 15.49 23.17
N THR A 372 -12.75 16.17 22.32
CA THR A 372 -13.30 17.52 22.58
C THR A 372 -14.80 17.53 22.43
N GLY A 373 -15.53 18.30 23.22
CA GLY A 373 -16.97 18.48 23.01
C GLY A 373 -17.70 18.95 24.25
N THR A 374 -18.89 18.40 24.50
CA THR A 374 -19.74 18.75 25.63
C THR A 374 -20.06 17.53 26.48
N LYS A 375 -19.91 17.67 27.80
CA LYS A 375 -20.34 16.69 28.80
C LYS A 375 -21.60 17.19 29.49
N HIS A 376 -22.66 16.40 29.43
CA HIS A 376 -23.94 16.67 30.08
C HIS A 376 -24.06 15.87 31.37
N TRP A 377 -24.28 16.54 32.50
CA TRP A 377 -24.54 15.91 33.79
C TRP A 377 -26.02 15.61 33.95
N LEU A 378 -26.41 14.34 33.78
CA LEU A 378 -27.80 13.92 33.68
C LEU A 378 -28.62 14.26 34.94
N LYS A 379 -28.08 14.03 36.13
CA LYS A 379 -28.78 14.31 37.40
C LYS A 379 -28.83 15.78 37.78
N LYS A 380 -27.85 16.58 37.33
CA LYS A 380 -27.76 18.01 37.67
C LYS A 380 -28.46 18.89 36.63
N GLY A 381 -28.70 18.38 35.42
CA GLY A 381 -29.22 19.17 34.31
C GLY A 381 -28.24 20.22 33.78
N THR A 382 -26.96 20.16 34.19
CA THR A 382 -25.91 21.09 33.76
C THR A 382 -25.06 20.49 32.65
N LYS A 383 -24.36 21.35 31.90
CA LYS A 383 -23.36 20.95 30.92
C LYS A 383 -22.05 21.68 31.17
N GLU A 384 -20.96 21.07 30.75
CA GLU A 384 -19.63 21.68 30.75
C GLU A 384 -18.88 21.24 29.51
N ASP A 385 -17.87 22.02 29.11
CA ASP A 385 -16.98 21.63 28.02
C ASP A 385 -16.30 20.29 28.34
N HIS A 386 -15.86 19.57 27.34
CA HIS A 386 -15.11 18.33 27.47
C HIS A 386 -13.83 18.48 26.66
N HIS A 387 -12.69 18.20 27.29
CA HIS A 387 -11.40 18.23 26.61
C HIS A 387 -10.45 17.29 27.35
N ASN A 388 -10.12 16.17 26.71
CA ASN A 388 -9.24 15.14 27.26
C ASN A 388 -8.17 14.76 26.25
N GLN A 389 -6.99 14.42 26.76
CA GLN A 389 -5.99 13.59 26.07
C GLN A 389 -6.09 12.17 26.61
N GLU A 390 -5.88 11.21 25.74
CA GLU A 390 -6.23 9.82 25.96
C GLU A 390 -5.13 8.91 25.40
N MET A 391 -4.93 7.78 26.06
CA MET A 391 -4.02 6.74 25.60
C MET A 391 -4.71 5.38 25.67
N PHE A 392 -4.69 4.70 24.53
CA PHE A 392 -5.17 3.35 24.37
C PHE A 392 -3.96 2.43 24.17
N VAL A 393 -3.91 1.34 24.91
CA VAL A 393 -3.08 0.18 24.58
C VAL A 393 -4.01 -0.89 24.05
N CYS A 394 -3.76 -1.32 22.83
CA CYS A 394 -4.53 -2.33 22.13
C CYS A 394 -3.77 -3.65 22.13
N GLN A 395 -4.51 -4.75 22.28
CA GLN A 395 -3.98 -6.09 22.16
C GLN A 395 -4.81 -6.88 21.16
N LYS A 396 -4.15 -7.67 20.32
CA LYS A 396 -4.81 -8.61 19.43
C LYS A 396 -5.18 -9.88 20.19
N THR A 397 -6.45 -10.23 20.20
CA THR A 397 -6.99 -11.45 20.83
C THR A 397 -7.86 -12.17 19.81
N GLU A 398 -7.62 -13.46 19.57
CA GLU A 398 -8.39 -14.25 18.58
C GLU A 398 -8.41 -13.59 17.18
N SER A 399 -7.29 -12.97 16.79
CA SER A 399 -7.11 -12.21 15.54
C SER A 399 -7.87 -10.89 15.43
N GLU A 400 -8.52 -10.42 16.51
CA GLU A 400 -9.18 -9.11 16.58
C GLU A 400 -8.45 -8.16 17.53
N TRP A 401 -8.26 -6.89 17.13
CA TRP A 401 -7.73 -5.86 18.03
C TRP A 401 -8.79 -5.44 19.05
N LYS A 402 -8.40 -5.40 20.33
CA LYS A 402 -9.25 -4.95 21.45
C LYS A 402 -8.51 -3.98 22.34
N ILE A 403 -9.26 -3.19 23.11
CA ILE A 403 -8.73 -2.28 24.12
C ILE A 403 -8.25 -3.11 25.31
N ALA A 404 -6.94 -3.17 25.50
CA ALA A 404 -6.35 -3.80 26.68
C ALA A 404 -6.27 -2.80 27.84
N ARG A 405 -5.81 -1.58 27.59
CA ARG A 405 -5.71 -0.52 28.62
C ARG A 405 -6.22 0.79 28.04
N TYR A 406 -6.96 1.54 28.84
CA TYR A 406 -7.42 2.87 28.49
C TYR A 406 -7.24 3.82 29.68
N CYS A 407 -6.51 4.91 29.45
CA CYS A 407 -6.41 6.02 30.39
C CYS A 407 -6.69 7.35 29.68
N PHE A 408 -7.16 8.32 30.45
CA PHE A 408 -7.40 9.67 29.96
C PHE A 408 -7.14 10.69 31.05
N SER A 409 -6.86 11.93 30.65
CA SER A 409 -6.70 13.06 31.56
C SER A 409 -7.29 14.33 30.95
N SER A 410 -7.81 15.21 31.79
CA SER A 410 -8.41 16.46 31.31
C SER A 410 -7.32 17.45 30.88
N MET A 411 -7.54 18.08 29.73
CA MET A 411 -6.73 19.19 29.23
C MET A 411 -7.37 20.56 29.48
N LYS A 412 -8.41 20.61 30.32
CA LYS A 412 -8.98 21.89 30.74
C LYS A 412 -7.96 22.68 31.57
N PRO A 413 -7.91 24.01 31.44
CA PRO A 413 -7.13 24.85 32.34
C PRO A 413 -7.54 24.61 33.80
N LEU A 414 -6.57 24.65 34.71
CA LEU A 414 -6.86 24.71 36.13
C LEU A 414 -7.53 26.08 36.40
N VAL A 415 -8.78 26.05 36.87
CA VAL A 415 -9.55 27.23 37.27
C VAL A 415 -9.50 27.40 38.77
#